data_AF-A0AAW1KZZ4-F1
#
_entry.id   AF-A0AAW1KZZ4-F1
#
_cell.length_a   1.000
_cell.length_b   1.000
_cell.length_c   1.000
_cell.angle_alpha   90.00
_cell.angle_beta   90.00
_cell.angle_gamma   90.00
#
_symmetry.space_group_name_H-M   'P 1'
#
loop_
_entity.id
_entity.type
_entity.pdbx_description
1 polymer ?
#
loop_
_entity_poly.entity_id
_entity_poly.type
_entity_poly.pdbx_seq_one_letter_code
_entity_poly.pdbx_strand_id
1 'polypeptide(L)'
;MWHIMGKVTDKVGSSICRDTDFLSRLNSIVWDFDLEPFEFEEKWTELMNDFEMADHSWFSAMFAIRKNWIPAYHKDLPMGYNDSAHSLPVTVTPLHLEAHAACMYTHSIFYEFQVEVKAAIMSCGVGGFTREQDVEITDVDDAGTGKTFKVFYNISTTAATCTCKLFERKGLLCRHILWVYSGKGVRSIPNRYILSRWTNDALNSNKNVVDDHDFVNSNQTNLSKVWSEFHETVSLLKTVPDVHVEELSRLLVEFREKICPQAEPLTKDQEMEMLLGCSALSDITILPPTKSNNKGSGKRLRSTKAQCIEKAEKPKRLCAYCKEIGSHDKRNCAVRIADEAAAKEGNKNVRK
;
A
#
# COMPACT_ATOMS: atom_id res chain seq x y z
N MET A 1 -0.30 4.73 -3.76
CA MET A 1 -0.95 6.04 -3.94
C MET A 1 -0.01 7.22 -3.69
N TRP A 2 0.66 7.29 -2.53
CA TRP A 2 1.57 8.39 -2.16
C TRP A 2 2.72 8.63 -3.17
N HIS A 3 3.29 7.57 -3.76
CA HIS A 3 4.33 7.69 -4.80
C HIS A 3 3.88 8.32 -6.12
N ILE A 4 2.57 8.34 -6.43
CA ILE A 4 2.05 9.02 -7.61
C ILE A 4 1.97 10.52 -7.31
N MET A 5 1.42 10.88 -6.15
CA MET A 5 1.33 12.27 -5.70
C MET A 5 2.70 12.90 -5.45
N GLY A 6 3.67 12.15 -4.91
CA GLY A 6 5.05 12.60 -4.77
C GLY A 6 5.79 12.84 -6.09
N LYS A 7 5.31 12.28 -7.21
CA LYS A 7 5.87 12.50 -8.55
C LYS A 7 5.24 13.68 -9.28
N VAL A 8 4.13 14.22 -8.80
CA VAL A 8 3.49 15.41 -9.40
C VAL A 8 4.50 16.54 -9.48
N THR A 9 5.25 16.77 -8.41
CA THR A 9 6.23 17.87 -8.35
C THR A 9 7.39 17.71 -9.32
N ASP A 10 7.74 16.46 -9.63
CA ASP A 10 8.83 16.12 -10.54
C ASP A 10 8.39 16.13 -12.01
N LYS A 11 7.08 16.01 -12.28
CA LYS A 11 6.52 15.79 -13.62
C LYS A 11 5.84 16.99 -14.23
N VAL A 12 5.32 17.91 -13.41
CA VAL A 12 4.52 19.06 -13.87
C VAL A 12 5.36 20.35 -13.99
N GLY A 13 6.61 20.32 -13.53
CA GLY A 13 7.55 21.43 -13.67
C GLY A 13 7.44 22.48 -12.56
N SER A 14 8.52 23.22 -12.34
CA SER A 14 8.73 24.11 -11.18
C SER A 14 7.81 25.34 -11.12
N SER A 15 7.08 25.67 -12.20
CA SER A 15 6.09 26.76 -12.25
C SER A 15 4.80 26.43 -11.51
N ILE A 16 4.30 25.19 -11.62
CA ILE A 16 3.04 24.74 -10.99
C ILE A 16 3.28 24.18 -9.58
N CYS A 17 4.49 23.67 -9.30
CA CYS A 17 4.86 23.28 -7.93
C CYS A 17 4.88 24.47 -6.95
N ARG A 18 4.95 25.69 -7.46
CA ARG A 18 4.84 26.93 -6.67
C ARG A 18 3.41 27.39 -6.49
N ASP A 19 2.47 26.86 -7.27
CA ASP A 19 1.06 27.16 -7.15
C ASP A 19 0.43 26.29 -6.06
N THR A 20 0.26 26.88 -4.89
CA THR A 20 -0.33 26.21 -3.73
C THR A 20 -1.80 25.87 -3.96
N ASP A 21 -2.50 26.61 -4.83
CA ASP A 21 -3.92 26.39 -5.09
C ASP A 21 -4.14 25.09 -5.89
N PHE A 22 -3.36 24.89 -6.96
CA PHE A 22 -3.40 23.66 -7.75
C PHE A 22 -3.19 22.40 -6.89
N LEU A 23 -2.10 22.36 -6.11
CA LEU A 23 -1.78 21.19 -5.30
C LEU A 23 -2.79 20.99 -4.18
N SER A 24 -3.35 22.05 -3.60
CA SER A 24 -4.41 21.97 -2.60
C SER A 24 -5.68 21.33 -3.18
N ARG A 25 -6.15 21.83 -4.33
CA ARG A 25 -7.33 21.31 -5.02
C ARG A 25 -7.11 19.88 -5.52
N LEU A 26 -5.94 19.58 -6.09
CA LEU A 26 -5.58 18.24 -6.54
C LEU A 26 -5.58 17.24 -5.38
N ASN A 27 -4.95 17.59 -4.25
CA ASN A 27 -4.97 16.72 -3.07
C ASN A 27 -6.39 16.55 -2.52
N SER A 28 -7.16 17.63 -2.46
CA SER A 28 -8.56 17.56 -2.01
C SER A 28 -9.42 16.66 -2.88
N ILE A 29 -9.12 16.50 -4.18
CA ILE A 29 -9.90 15.62 -5.08
C ILE A 29 -9.38 14.18 -5.02
N VAL A 30 -8.04 14.01 -5.02
CA VAL A 30 -7.40 12.68 -5.04
C VAL A 30 -7.63 11.91 -3.74
N TRP A 31 -7.63 12.60 -2.60
CA TRP A 31 -7.75 11.99 -1.27
C TRP A 31 -9.16 12.06 -0.66
N ASP A 32 -10.15 12.53 -1.42
CA ASP A 32 -11.54 12.53 -0.96
C ASP A 32 -12.14 11.14 -1.13
N PHE A 33 -12.33 10.48 0.00
CA PHE A 33 -12.87 9.12 0.10
C PHE A 33 -14.40 9.08 -0.05
N ASP A 34 -15.06 10.23 0.07
CA ASP A 34 -16.52 10.32 -0.01
C ASP A 34 -16.99 10.49 -1.46
N LEU A 35 -16.11 10.94 -2.38
CA LEU A 35 -16.43 11.06 -3.82
C LEU A 35 -16.85 9.74 -4.44
N GLU A 36 -17.92 9.78 -5.22
CA GLU A 36 -18.24 8.71 -6.17
C GLU A 36 -17.31 8.76 -7.39
N PRO A 37 -17.05 7.62 -8.07
CA PRO A 37 -16.21 7.56 -9.26
C PRO A 37 -16.52 8.62 -10.32
N PHE A 38 -17.80 8.93 -10.54
CA PHE A 38 -18.23 9.94 -11.51
C PHE A 38 -17.94 11.37 -11.03
N GLU A 39 -18.13 11.66 -9.75
CA GLU A 39 -17.83 12.97 -9.15
C GLU A 39 -16.33 13.24 -9.17
N PHE A 40 -15.51 12.21 -8.98
CA PHE A 40 -14.07 12.31 -9.17
C PHE A 40 -13.73 12.67 -10.63
N GLU A 41 -14.31 11.99 -11.62
CA GLU A 41 -14.01 12.26 -13.04
C GLU A 41 -14.39 13.69 -13.44
N GLU A 42 -15.52 14.19 -12.95
CA GLU A 42 -15.97 15.57 -13.17
C GLU A 42 -15.00 16.57 -12.54
N LYS A 43 -14.73 16.45 -11.23
CA LYS A 43 -13.82 17.35 -10.50
C LYS A 43 -12.38 17.30 -11.03
N TRP A 44 -11.91 16.12 -11.45
CA TRP A 44 -10.61 15.97 -12.10
C TRP A 44 -10.57 16.73 -13.42
N THR A 45 -11.61 16.60 -14.25
CA THR A 45 -11.69 17.28 -15.55
C THR A 45 -11.73 18.79 -15.40
N GLU A 46 -12.54 19.30 -14.46
CA GLU A 46 -12.58 20.73 -14.11
C GLU A 46 -11.20 21.23 -13.68
N LEU A 47 -10.54 20.53 -12.75
CA LEU A 47 -9.20 20.91 -12.31
C LEU A 47 -8.18 20.92 -13.46
N MET A 48 -8.22 19.94 -14.35
CA MET A 48 -7.29 19.90 -15.49
C MET A 48 -7.55 21.04 -16.48
N ASN A 49 -8.79 21.48 -16.65
CA ASN A 49 -9.13 22.61 -17.52
C ASN A 49 -8.73 23.95 -16.89
N ASP A 50 -9.02 24.15 -15.60
CA ASP A 50 -8.72 25.38 -14.87
C ASP A 50 -7.24 25.75 -14.89
N PHE A 51 -6.37 24.73 -14.93
CA PHE A 51 -4.92 24.90 -14.94
C PHE A 51 -4.27 24.59 -16.29
N GLU A 52 -5.04 24.46 -17.38
CA GLU A 52 -4.55 24.18 -18.74
C GLU A 52 -3.70 22.88 -18.84
N MET A 53 -4.04 21.87 -18.03
CA MET A 53 -3.33 20.58 -17.90
C MET A 53 -4.01 19.42 -18.63
N ALA A 54 -5.13 19.65 -19.32
CA ALA A 54 -5.89 18.59 -20.00
C ALA A 54 -5.04 17.78 -21.00
N ASP A 55 -4.12 18.44 -21.71
CA ASP A 55 -3.22 17.83 -22.70
C ASP A 55 -1.90 17.32 -22.09
N HIS A 56 -1.73 17.41 -20.78
CA HIS A 56 -0.49 17.01 -20.13
C HIS A 56 -0.37 15.48 -20.08
N SER A 57 0.50 14.94 -20.92
CA SER A 57 0.68 13.49 -21.13
C SER A 57 0.80 12.65 -19.84
N TRP A 58 1.41 13.18 -18.79
CA TRP A 58 1.50 12.48 -17.51
C TRP A 58 0.16 12.42 -16.77
N PHE A 59 -0.61 13.50 -16.76
CA PHE A 59 -1.93 13.51 -16.12
C PHE A 59 -2.92 12.64 -16.89
N SER A 60 -2.87 12.64 -18.23
CA SER A 60 -3.65 11.71 -19.05
C SER A 60 -3.31 10.25 -18.73
N ALA A 61 -2.02 9.94 -18.54
CA ALA A 61 -1.59 8.59 -18.15
C ALA A 61 -2.04 8.21 -16.73
N MET A 62 -1.96 9.15 -15.77
CA MET A 62 -2.44 8.91 -14.40
C MET A 62 -3.95 8.72 -14.34
N PHE A 63 -4.70 9.49 -15.13
CA PHE A 63 -6.15 9.33 -15.28
C PHE A 63 -6.53 8.01 -15.95
N ALA A 64 -5.75 7.53 -16.91
CA ALA A 64 -5.99 6.22 -17.55
C ALA A 64 -5.94 5.06 -16.56
N ILE A 65 -5.09 5.15 -15.53
CA ILE A 65 -4.98 4.14 -14.47
C ILE A 65 -5.74 4.50 -13.19
N ARG A 66 -6.63 5.52 -13.21
CA ARG A 66 -7.34 6.05 -12.02
C ARG A 66 -7.99 4.99 -11.14
N LYS A 67 -8.54 3.94 -11.74
CA LYS A 67 -9.18 2.81 -11.06
C LYS A 67 -8.24 1.99 -10.17
N ASN A 68 -6.93 2.23 -10.22
CA ASN A 68 -5.91 1.47 -9.47
C ASN A 68 -5.30 2.26 -8.31
N TRP A 69 -5.62 3.55 -8.18
CA TRP A 69 -5.02 4.40 -7.16
C TRP A 69 -5.91 5.52 -6.64
N ILE A 70 -7.09 5.75 -7.23
CA ILE A 70 -8.05 6.75 -6.73
C ILE A 70 -9.02 6.07 -5.76
N PRO A 71 -9.17 6.54 -4.50
CA PRO A 71 -9.95 5.87 -3.46
C PRO A 71 -11.43 5.76 -3.81
N ALA A 72 -11.98 6.73 -4.55
CA ALA A 72 -13.36 6.70 -5.05
C ALA A 72 -13.71 5.41 -5.82
N TYR A 73 -12.72 4.75 -6.46
CA TYR A 73 -12.90 3.50 -7.21
C TYR A 73 -12.69 2.23 -6.38
N HIS A 74 -12.25 2.37 -5.13
CA HIS A 74 -11.89 1.27 -4.25
C HIS A 74 -12.77 1.20 -3.00
N LYS A 75 -13.96 1.83 -3.00
CA LYS A 75 -14.92 1.77 -1.89
C LYS A 75 -15.23 0.31 -1.46
N ASP A 76 -15.10 -0.65 -2.38
CA ASP A 76 -15.34 -2.08 -2.16
C ASP A 76 -14.08 -2.99 -2.27
N LEU A 77 -12.87 -2.45 -2.41
CA LEU A 77 -11.63 -3.24 -2.60
C LEU A 77 -10.61 -3.04 -1.47
N PRO A 78 -10.00 -4.12 -0.93
CA PRO A 78 -9.01 -4.01 0.15
C PRO A 78 -7.72 -3.32 -0.31
N MET A 79 -7.49 -2.10 0.18
CA MET A 79 -6.22 -1.38 -0.01
C MET A 79 -5.21 -1.74 1.10
N GLY A 80 -4.52 -2.88 0.95
CA GLY A 80 -3.40 -3.27 1.81
C GLY A 80 -2.06 -2.74 1.29
N TYR A 81 -1.44 -1.79 2.00
CA TYR A 81 -0.07 -1.33 1.74
C TYR A 81 0.92 -2.27 2.46
N ASN A 82 1.70 -3.02 1.68
CA ASN A 82 2.74 -3.95 2.13
C ASN A 82 4.02 -3.20 2.56
N ASP A 83 4.15 -2.81 3.82
CA ASP A 83 5.46 -2.40 4.38
C ASP A 83 5.76 -2.97 5.78
N SER A 84 4.95 -3.92 6.26
CA SER A 84 5.00 -4.30 7.67
C SER A 84 4.78 -5.80 7.93
N ALA A 85 5.42 -6.67 7.14
CA ALA A 85 5.38 -8.11 7.38
C ALA A 85 6.07 -8.55 8.70
N HIS A 86 6.75 -7.66 9.44
CA HIS A 86 7.64 -8.05 10.54
C HIS A 86 7.55 -7.23 11.84
N SER A 87 6.62 -6.27 11.96
CA SER A 87 6.43 -5.54 13.22
C SER A 87 4.97 -5.24 13.48
N LEU A 88 4.54 -5.37 14.74
CA LEU A 88 3.23 -4.91 15.17
C LEU A 88 3.22 -3.37 15.26
N PRO A 89 2.11 -2.70 14.93
CA PRO A 89 1.95 -1.28 15.17
C PRO A 89 2.17 -0.91 16.64
N VAL A 90 2.75 0.26 16.90
CA VAL A 90 3.03 0.71 18.27
C VAL A 90 1.75 1.21 18.92
N THR A 91 1.35 0.54 20.01
CA THR A 91 0.28 0.99 20.89
C THR A 91 0.76 2.10 21.80
N VAL A 92 -0.08 3.10 22.06
CA VAL A 92 0.27 4.26 22.90
C VAL A 92 -0.70 4.49 24.05
N THR A 93 -1.77 3.69 24.14
CA THR A 93 -2.70 3.70 25.26
C THR A 93 -2.74 2.32 25.93
N PRO A 94 -3.14 2.23 27.20
CA PRO A 94 -3.30 0.95 27.88
C PRO A 94 -4.60 0.22 27.49
N LEU A 95 -5.38 0.72 26.53
CA LEU A 95 -6.66 0.13 26.16
C LEU A 95 -6.47 -1.20 25.43
N HIS A 96 -7.01 -2.29 25.97
CA HIS A 96 -6.88 -3.63 25.38
C HIS A 96 -7.41 -3.73 23.93
N LEU A 97 -8.42 -2.92 23.59
CA LEU A 97 -8.95 -2.83 22.22
C LEU A 97 -7.91 -2.31 21.22
N GLU A 98 -7.03 -1.41 21.64
CA GLU A 98 -5.92 -0.93 20.80
C GLU A 98 -4.92 -2.06 20.54
N ALA A 99 -4.55 -2.80 21.57
CA ALA A 99 -3.65 -3.95 21.42
C ALA A 99 -4.25 -5.04 20.53
N HIS A 100 -5.55 -5.31 20.64
CA HIS A 100 -6.23 -6.24 19.75
C HIS A 100 -6.27 -5.73 18.31
N ALA A 101 -6.55 -4.44 18.10
CA ALA A 101 -6.50 -3.82 16.77
C ALA A 101 -5.10 -3.91 16.14
N ALA A 102 -4.03 -3.75 16.92
CA ALA A 102 -2.65 -3.86 16.42
C ALA A 102 -2.35 -5.25 15.83
N CYS A 103 -2.94 -6.31 16.41
CA CYS A 103 -2.80 -7.66 15.89
C CYS A 103 -3.69 -7.92 14.66
N MET A 104 -4.90 -7.37 14.66
CA MET A 104 -5.90 -7.69 13.64
C MET A 104 -5.78 -6.83 12.39
N TYR A 105 -5.55 -5.53 12.54
CA TYR A 105 -5.61 -4.57 11.44
C TYR A 105 -4.28 -4.40 10.71
N THR A 106 -4.38 -3.99 9.45
CA THR A 106 -3.23 -3.44 8.71
C THR A 106 -2.70 -2.20 9.41
N HIS A 107 -1.42 -1.89 9.22
CA HIS A 107 -0.77 -0.74 9.88
C HIS A 107 -1.51 0.58 9.63
N SER A 108 -1.92 0.84 8.39
CA SER A 108 -2.65 2.06 8.05
C SER A 108 -3.97 2.16 8.80
N ILE A 109 -4.75 1.08 8.79
CA ILE A 109 -6.06 1.04 9.46
C ILE A 109 -5.91 1.08 10.98
N PHE A 110 -4.87 0.45 11.53
CA PHE A 110 -4.55 0.56 12.93
C PHE A 110 -4.34 2.02 13.35
N TYR A 111 -3.58 2.81 12.59
CA TYR A 111 -3.33 4.21 12.97
C TYR A 111 -4.60 5.08 12.85
N GLU A 112 -5.50 4.80 11.92
CA GLU A 112 -6.83 5.42 11.88
C GLU A 112 -7.66 5.03 13.11
N PHE A 113 -7.66 3.75 13.48
CA PHE A 113 -8.33 3.27 14.69
C PHE A 113 -7.73 3.90 15.97
N GLN A 114 -6.40 4.07 16.03
CA GLN A 114 -5.71 4.67 17.17
C GLN A 114 -6.10 6.13 17.38
N VAL A 115 -6.44 6.87 16.31
CA VAL A 115 -7.01 8.22 16.44
C VAL A 115 -8.34 8.19 17.19
N GLU A 116 -9.22 7.25 16.87
CA GLU A 116 -10.50 7.08 17.58
C GLU A 116 -10.30 6.62 19.03
N VAL A 117 -9.34 5.73 19.30
CA VAL A 117 -8.98 5.30 20.67
C VAL A 117 -8.51 6.49 21.52
N LYS A 118 -7.59 7.31 21.00
CA LYS A 118 -7.10 8.51 21.70
C LYS A 118 -8.23 9.48 21.99
N ALA A 119 -9.09 9.73 21.00
CA ALA A 119 -10.22 10.63 21.17
C ALA A 119 -11.27 10.10 22.15
N ALA A 120 -11.46 8.78 22.23
CA ALA A 120 -12.32 8.16 23.24
C ALA A 120 -11.83 8.52 24.65
N ILE A 121 -10.55 8.34 24.92
CA ILE A 121 -9.96 8.57 26.24
C ILE A 121 -9.89 10.07 26.57
N MET A 122 -9.55 10.92 25.60
CA MET A 122 -9.24 12.33 25.84
C MET A 122 -10.43 13.27 25.73
N SER A 123 -11.49 12.88 25.01
CA SER A 123 -12.55 13.81 24.60
C SER A 123 -13.97 13.28 24.83
N CYS A 124 -14.15 12.00 25.14
CA CYS A 124 -15.48 11.45 25.42
C CYS A 124 -15.75 11.37 26.93
N GLY A 125 -17.00 11.61 27.31
CA GLY A 125 -17.50 11.49 28.68
C GLY A 125 -18.95 11.06 28.74
N VAL A 126 -19.46 10.77 29.94
CA VAL A 126 -20.88 10.43 30.13
C VAL A 126 -21.73 11.67 30.30
N GLY A 127 -22.74 11.82 29.44
CA GLY A 127 -23.79 12.84 29.55
C GLY A 127 -25.08 12.29 30.17
N GLY A 128 -25.33 10.99 30.03
CA GLY A 128 -26.56 10.35 30.51
C GLY A 128 -26.56 8.83 30.31
N PHE A 129 -27.42 8.14 31.05
CA PHE A 129 -27.54 6.68 30.99
C PHE A 129 -29.00 6.26 31.16
N THR A 130 -29.44 5.34 30.31
CA THR A 130 -30.75 4.69 30.41
C THR A 130 -30.60 3.22 30.06
N ARG A 131 -31.39 2.37 30.69
CA ARG A 131 -31.40 0.94 30.38
C ARG A 131 -32.80 0.48 30.02
N GLU A 132 -32.91 -0.15 28.87
CA GLU A 132 -34.12 -0.75 28.36
C GLU A 132 -33.84 -2.24 28.12
N GLN A 133 -34.33 -3.09 29.04
CA GLN A 133 -34.10 -4.54 29.01
C GLN A 133 -32.59 -4.90 28.93
N ASP A 134 -32.17 -5.53 27.83
CA ASP A 134 -30.81 -5.98 27.54
C ASP A 134 -29.97 -4.93 26.79
N VAL A 135 -30.54 -3.74 26.55
CA VAL A 135 -29.85 -2.63 25.86
C VAL A 135 -29.63 -1.50 26.85
N GLU A 136 -28.36 -1.12 27.00
CA GLU A 136 -27.96 0.09 27.70
C GLU A 136 -27.70 1.20 26.70
N ILE A 137 -28.40 2.31 26.90
CA ILE A 137 -28.31 3.51 26.08
C ILE A 137 -27.49 4.53 26.86
N THR A 138 -26.31 4.83 26.36
CA THR A 138 -25.41 5.82 26.95
C THR A 138 -25.37 7.05 26.07
N ASP A 139 -25.65 8.21 26.66
CA ASP A 139 -25.36 9.51 26.06
C ASP A 139 -23.89 9.83 26.31
N VAL A 140 -23.11 9.90 25.22
CA VAL A 140 -21.68 10.16 25.24
C VAL A 140 -21.44 11.58 24.75
N ASP A 141 -20.99 12.44 25.65
CA ASP A 141 -20.58 13.80 25.33
C ASP A 141 -19.18 13.78 24.70
N ASP A 142 -19.05 14.38 23.51
CA ASP A 142 -17.80 14.46 22.77
C ASP A 142 -17.31 15.90 22.72
N ALA A 143 -16.36 16.23 23.59
CA ALA A 143 -15.75 17.55 23.67
C ALA A 143 -15.01 17.94 22.37
N GLY A 144 -14.58 16.98 21.56
CA GLY A 144 -13.93 17.23 20.28
C GLY A 144 -14.89 17.76 19.22
N THR A 145 -16.18 17.43 19.32
CA THR A 145 -17.22 17.91 18.39
C THR A 145 -18.23 18.87 19.02
N GLY A 146 -18.25 18.97 20.35
CA GLY A 146 -19.24 19.74 21.11
C GLY A 146 -20.65 19.15 21.06
N LYS A 147 -20.77 17.85 20.73
CA LYS A 147 -22.06 17.16 20.53
C LYS A 147 -22.17 15.93 21.42
N THR A 148 -23.41 15.54 21.70
CA THR A 148 -23.73 14.30 22.42
C THR A 148 -24.21 13.24 21.44
N PHE A 149 -23.69 12.02 21.58
CA PHE A 149 -24.06 10.87 20.76
C PHE A 149 -24.63 9.74 21.61
N LYS A 150 -25.72 9.12 21.15
CA LYS A 150 -26.28 7.91 21.75
C LYS A 150 -25.53 6.67 21.28
N VAL A 151 -25.08 5.86 22.24
CA VAL A 151 -24.52 4.52 22.03
C VAL A 151 -25.48 3.50 22.63
N PHE A 152 -25.94 2.56 21.79
CA PHE A 152 -26.80 1.44 22.19
C PHE A 152 -25.93 0.21 22.34
N TYR A 153 -25.73 -0.25 23.57
CA TYR A 153 -24.91 -1.40 23.93
C TYR A 153 -25.79 -2.56 24.39
N ASN A 154 -25.71 -3.69 23.70
CA ASN A 154 -26.40 -4.91 24.11
C ASN A 154 -25.51 -5.72 25.06
N ILE A 155 -25.99 -5.92 26.29
CA ILE A 155 -25.22 -6.57 27.37
C ILE A 155 -24.93 -8.04 27.03
N SER A 156 -25.92 -8.74 26.48
CA SER A 156 -25.88 -10.19 26.23
C SER A 156 -24.97 -10.58 25.06
N THR A 157 -24.88 -9.72 24.04
CA THR A 157 -24.15 -9.99 22.79
C THR A 157 -22.89 -9.16 22.60
N THR A 158 -22.64 -8.18 23.48
CA THR A 158 -21.60 -7.13 23.36
C THR A 158 -21.72 -6.23 22.11
N ALA A 159 -22.80 -6.38 21.33
CA ALA A 159 -23.02 -5.56 20.15
C ALA A 159 -23.29 -4.10 20.55
N ALA A 160 -22.66 -3.16 19.86
CA ALA A 160 -22.87 -1.73 20.02
C ALA A 160 -23.22 -1.04 18.70
N THR A 161 -24.09 -0.03 18.75
CA THR A 161 -24.30 0.91 17.64
C THR A 161 -24.23 2.33 18.15
N CYS A 162 -23.85 3.27 17.29
CA CYS A 162 -23.75 4.68 17.66
C CYS A 162 -24.46 5.56 16.63
N THR A 163 -25.10 6.62 17.12
CA THR A 163 -25.73 7.66 16.30
C THR A 163 -24.75 8.46 15.44
N CYS A 164 -23.44 8.42 15.71
CA CYS A 164 -22.43 9.04 14.84
C CYS A 164 -22.20 8.28 13.53
N LYS A 165 -22.67 7.03 13.45
CA LYS A 165 -22.63 6.17 12.26
C LYS A 165 -21.25 5.96 11.65
N LEU A 166 -20.17 6.06 12.44
CA LEU A 166 -18.81 5.87 11.89
C LEU A 166 -18.59 4.42 11.44
N PHE A 167 -19.12 3.44 12.17
CA PHE A 167 -18.97 2.05 11.77
C PHE A 167 -19.74 1.77 10.48
N GLU A 168 -20.95 2.28 10.34
CA GLU A 168 -21.73 2.14 9.12
C GLU A 168 -21.08 2.87 7.93
N ARG A 169 -20.38 4.00 8.16
CA ARG A 169 -19.70 4.79 7.11
C ARG A 169 -18.31 4.27 6.74
N LYS A 170 -17.50 3.87 7.71
CA LYS A 170 -16.08 3.49 7.53
C LYS A 170 -15.75 2.05 7.91
N GLY A 171 -16.64 1.38 8.65
CA GLY A 171 -16.38 0.05 9.21
C GLY A 171 -15.37 0.04 10.35
N LEU A 172 -15.18 1.18 11.03
CA LEU A 172 -14.35 1.30 12.22
C LEU A 172 -15.21 1.73 13.42
N LEU A 173 -14.92 1.17 14.59
CA LEU A 173 -15.58 1.57 15.82
C LEU A 173 -15.20 3.03 16.14
N CYS A 174 -16.22 3.87 16.33
CA CYS A 174 -16.00 5.26 16.75
C CYS A 174 -15.52 5.37 18.19
N ARG A 175 -14.89 6.51 18.49
CA ARG A 175 -14.53 6.95 19.83
C ARG A 175 -15.65 6.80 20.87
N HIS A 176 -16.93 6.99 20.49
CA HIS A 176 -18.06 6.86 21.42
C HIS A 176 -18.31 5.41 21.84
N ILE A 177 -18.27 4.47 20.89
CA ILE A 177 -18.39 3.03 21.20
C ILE A 177 -17.17 2.57 21.99
N LEU A 178 -15.96 3.01 21.59
CA LEU A 178 -14.73 2.66 22.27
C LEU A 178 -14.72 3.16 23.73
N TRP A 179 -15.25 4.34 23.99
CA TRP A 179 -15.41 4.87 25.35
C TRP A 179 -16.36 3.99 26.19
N VAL A 180 -17.53 3.61 25.64
CA VAL A 180 -18.47 2.70 26.31
C VAL A 180 -17.83 1.35 26.57
N TYR A 181 -17.17 0.76 25.57
CA TYR A 181 -16.47 -0.52 25.70
C TYR A 181 -15.36 -0.49 26.76
N SER A 182 -14.63 0.62 26.86
CA SER A 182 -13.64 0.82 27.92
C SER A 182 -14.30 0.78 29.30
N GLY A 183 -15.42 1.48 29.48
CA GLY A 183 -16.18 1.47 30.74
C GLY A 183 -16.81 0.10 31.07
N LYS A 184 -17.12 -0.70 30.04
CA LYS A 184 -17.65 -2.07 30.20
C LYS A 184 -16.58 -3.14 30.33
N GLY A 185 -15.30 -2.78 30.25
CA GLY A 185 -14.19 -3.72 30.36
C GLY A 185 -14.09 -4.70 29.18
N VAL A 186 -14.58 -4.32 28.00
CA VAL A 186 -14.44 -5.14 26.78
C VAL A 186 -12.97 -5.13 26.35
N ARG A 187 -12.34 -6.32 26.32
CA ARG A 187 -10.90 -6.46 26.08
C ARG A 187 -10.53 -6.73 24.62
N SER A 188 -11.46 -7.24 23.82
CA SER A 188 -11.26 -7.53 22.41
C SER A 188 -12.39 -6.95 21.57
N ILE A 189 -12.06 -6.54 20.35
CA ILE A 189 -13.04 -6.05 19.37
C ILE A 189 -13.92 -7.26 19.00
N PRO A 190 -15.24 -7.20 19.19
CA PRO A 190 -16.10 -8.31 18.80
C PRO A 190 -15.99 -8.58 17.29
N ASN A 191 -15.94 -9.85 16.89
CA ASN A 191 -15.67 -10.26 15.50
C ASN A 191 -16.56 -9.57 14.47
N ARG A 192 -17.81 -9.24 14.82
CA ARG A 192 -18.75 -8.51 13.94
C ARG A 192 -18.27 -7.11 13.52
N TYR A 193 -17.30 -6.54 14.23
CA TYR A 193 -16.68 -5.25 13.93
C TYR A 193 -15.27 -5.38 13.32
N ILE A 194 -14.83 -6.61 13.04
CA ILE A 194 -13.58 -6.90 12.34
C ILE A 194 -13.92 -7.25 10.91
N LEU A 195 -13.70 -6.30 10.00
CA LEU A 195 -14.02 -6.47 8.58
C LEU A 195 -12.79 -6.98 7.84
N SER A 196 -12.95 -8.00 7.01
CA SER A 196 -11.86 -8.64 6.25
C SER A 196 -10.99 -7.62 5.51
N ARG A 197 -11.60 -6.59 4.90
CA ARG A 197 -10.85 -5.53 4.19
C ARG A 197 -9.82 -4.78 5.04
N TRP A 198 -10.00 -4.76 6.36
CA TRP A 198 -9.15 -4.07 7.34
C TRP A 198 -8.11 -4.97 7.98
N THR A 199 -8.17 -6.28 7.78
CA THR A 199 -7.24 -7.22 8.43
C THR A 199 -6.00 -7.48 7.59
N ASN A 200 -4.91 -7.86 8.25
CA ASN A 200 -3.66 -8.28 7.60
C ASN A 200 -3.84 -9.48 6.66
N ASP A 201 -4.89 -10.28 6.87
CA ASP A 201 -5.20 -11.49 6.11
C ASP A 201 -6.04 -11.25 4.84
N ALA A 202 -6.36 -10.00 4.49
CA ALA A 202 -7.12 -9.68 3.28
C ALA A 202 -6.47 -10.22 1.98
N LEU A 203 -5.14 -10.45 1.98
CA LEU A 203 -4.41 -11.09 0.88
C LEU A 203 -4.26 -12.62 1.04
N ASN A 204 -4.47 -13.17 2.24
CA ASN A 204 -4.45 -14.61 2.50
C ASN A 204 -5.80 -15.28 2.24
N SER A 205 -6.91 -14.56 2.36
CA SER A 205 -8.26 -15.10 2.07
C SER A 205 -8.44 -15.50 0.59
N ASN A 206 -7.67 -14.95 -0.34
CA ASN A 206 -7.68 -15.38 -1.75
C ASN A 206 -6.99 -16.73 -2.01
N LYS A 207 -6.46 -17.40 -0.97
CA LYS A 207 -5.94 -18.78 -1.10
C LYS A 207 -7.00 -19.86 -0.92
N ASN A 208 -8.22 -19.52 -0.50
CA ASN A 208 -9.35 -20.46 -0.51
C ASN A 208 -10.63 -19.69 -0.83
N VAL A 209 -10.95 -19.59 -2.12
CA VAL A 209 -12.31 -19.27 -2.55
C VAL A 209 -13.21 -20.44 -2.14
N VAL A 210 -13.79 -20.33 -0.96
CA VAL A 210 -15.07 -20.93 -0.64
C VAL A 210 -15.90 -19.78 -0.11
N ASP A 211 -17.01 -19.49 -0.78
CA ASP A 211 -18.00 -18.49 -0.37
C ASP A 211 -18.25 -18.57 1.15
N ASP A 212 -17.85 -17.51 1.87
CA ASP A 212 -17.94 -17.40 3.33
C ASP A 212 -19.36 -17.07 3.82
N HIS A 213 -20.38 -17.36 3.01
CA HIS A 213 -21.76 -17.04 3.37
C HIS A 213 -22.47 -18.13 4.18
N ASP A 214 -21.85 -19.32 4.39
CA ASP A 214 -22.50 -20.47 5.04
C ASP A 214 -21.69 -21.25 6.10
N PHE A 215 -20.49 -20.82 6.53
CA PHE A 215 -19.67 -21.58 7.49
C PHE A 215 -19.74 -21.07 8.95
N VAL A 216 -20.94 -20.85 9.49
CA VAL A 216 -21.11 -20.51 10.92
C VAL A 216 -21.61 -21.73 11.70
N ASN A 217 -20.78 -22.30 12.61
CA ASN A 217 -21.10 -22.29 14.05
C ASN A 217 -20.18 -23.09 15.01
N SER A 218 -19.35 -24.07 14.61
CA SER A 218 -18.54 -24.84 15.60
C SER A 218 -17.07 -24.44 15.68
N ASN A 219 -16.45 -24.06 14.56
CA ASN A 219 -15.04 -23.67 14.55
C ASN A 219 -14.82 -22.26 15.10
N GLN A 220 -15.80 -21.36 15.01
CA GLN A 220 -15.66 -19.98 15.49
C GLN A 220 -15.58 -19.88 17.02
N THR A 221 -16.33 -20.73 17.75
CA THR A 221 -16.28 -20.80 19.22
C THR A 221 -14.96 -21.41 19.69
N ASN A 222 -14.51 -22.48 19.04
CA ASN A 222 -13.19 -23.08 19.31
C ASN A 222 -12.04 -22.10 19.01
N LEU A 223 -12.09 -21.38 17.88
CA LEU A 223 -11.10 -20.36 17.55
C LEU A 223 -11.14 -19.19 18.53
N SER A 224 -12.33 -18.73 18.96
CA SER A 224 -12.43 -17.66 19.97
C SER A 224 -11.85 -18.05 21.33
N LYS A 225 -12.00 -19.32 21.72
CA LYS A 225 -11.40 -19.89 22.93
C LYS A 225 -9.87 -19.95 22.80
N VAL A 226 -9.37 -20.48 21.70
CA VAL A 226 -7.92 -20.51 21.40
C VAL A 226 -7.33 -19.10 21.39
N TRP A 227 -8.01 -18.13 20.77
CA TRP A 227 -7.59 -16.74 20.75
C TRP A 227 -7.53 -16.12 22.15
N SER A 228 -8.53 -16.40 22.99
CA SER A 228 -8.56 -15.90 24.37
C SER A 228 -7.43 -16.49 25.22
N GLU A 229 -7.21 -17.81 25.14
CA GLU A 229 -6.10 -18.50 25.83
C GLU A 229 -4.73 -18.01 25.33
N PHE A 230 -4.59 -17.78 24.02
CA PHE A 230 -3.37 -17.23 23.44
C PHE A 230 -3.09 -15.80 23.95
N HIS A 231 -4.09 -14.92 23.92
CA HIS A 231 -3.95 -13.55 24.41
C HIS A 231 -3.62 -13.49 25.91
N GLU A 232 -4.25 -14.34 26.73
CA GLU A 232 -3.96 -14.43 28.16
C GLU A 232 -2.52 -14.88 28.40
N THR A 233 -2.07 -15.92 27.70
CA THR A 233 -0.70 -16.43 27.76
C THR A 233 0.32 -15.35 27.38
N VAL A 234 0.11 -14.67 26.26
CA VAL A 234 0.98 -13.57 25.80
C VAL A 234 0.97 -12.39 26.77
N SER A 235 -0.16 -12.11 27.43
CA SER A 235 -0.23 -11.06 28.45
C SER A 235 0.62 -11.38 29.68
N LEU A 236 0.65 -12.64 30.11
CA LEU A 236 1.47 -13.10 31.24
C LEU A 236 2.97 -13.13 30.89
N LEU A 237 3.29 -13.39 29.62
CA LEU A 237 4.68 -13.42 29.14
C LEU A 237 5.41 -12.08 29.32
N LYS A 238 4.69 -10.96 29.42
CA LYS A 238 5.29 -9.64 29.71
C LYS A 238 5.98 -9.55 31.07
N THR A 239 5.68 -10.49 31.97
CA THR A 239 6.13 -10.46 33.38
C THR A 239 7.10 -11.58 33.74
N VAL A 240 7.46 -12.44 32.78
CA VAL A 240 8.35 -13.60 32.98
C VAL A 240 9.62 -13.45 32.12
N PRO A 241 10.68 -14.22 32.39
CA PRO A 241 11.91 -14.17 31.60
C PRO A 241 11.70 -14.54 30.11
N ASP A 242 12.51 -13.93 29.24
CA ASP A 242 12.46 -14.09 27.77
C ASP A 242 12.52 -15.54 27.27
N VAL A 243 13.12 -16.44 28.06
CA VAL A 243 13.18 -17.89 27.77
C VAL A 243 11.80 -18.48 27.47
N HIS A 244 10.75 -18.01 28.17
CA HIS A 244 9.39 -18.49 27.93
C HIS A 244 8.75 -17.89 26.68
N VAL A 245 9.18 -16.69 26.27
CA VAL A 245 8.74 -16.06 25.02
C VAL A 245 9.33 -16.80 23.82
N GLU A 246 10.63 -17.12 23.89
CA GLU A 246 11.32 -17.91 22.87
C GLU A 246 10.71 -19.31 22.73
N GLU A 247 10.40 -19.96 23.86
CA GLU A 247 9.78 -21.29 23.85
C GLU A 247 8.37 -21.28 23.24
N LEU A 248 7.53 -20.28 23.57
CA LEU A 248 6.22 -20.15 22.93
C LEU A 248 6.35 -19.91 21.43
N SER A 249 7.29 -19.05 21.01
CA SER A 249 7.56 -18.77 19.60
C SER A 249 7.96 -20.04 18.85
N ARG A 250 8.84 -20.87 19.43
CA ARG A 250 9.25 -22.16 18.87
C ARG A 250 8.07 -23.10 18.66
N LEU A 251 7.20 -23.26 19.68
CA LEU A 251 6.03 -24.12 19.60
C LEU A 251 5.03 -23.68 18.53
N LEU A 252 4.84 -22.37 18.35
CA LEU A 252 3.97 -21.83 17.30
C LEU A 252 4.50 -22.10 15.90
N VAL A 253 5.81 -21.97 15.70
CA VAL A 253 6.46 -22.32 14.42
C VAL A 253 6.28 -23.80 14.12
N GLU A 254 6.56 -24.68 15.08
CA GLU A 254 6.38 -26.14 14.92
C GLU A 254 4.92 -26.50 14.62
N PHE A 255 3.97 -25.85 15.26
CA PHE A 255 2.55 -26.08 15.01
C PHE A 255 2.12 -25.58 13.63
N ARG A 256 2.64 -24.42 13.20
CA ARG A 256 2.42 -23.88 11.86
C ARG A 256 2.93 -24.83 10.78
N GLU A 257 4.11 -25.40 10.95
CA GLU A 257 4.68 -26.37 10.00
C GLU A 257 3.89 -27.67 9.91
N LYS A 258 3.22 -28.09 11.01
CA LYS A 258 2.33 -29.27 11.02
C LYS A 258 1.02 -29.05 10.28
N ILE A 259 0.50 -27.81 10.26
CA ILE A 259 -0.79 -27.48 9.63
C ILE A 259 -0.62 -27.05 8.18
N CYS A 260 0.52 -26.45 7.84
CA CYS A 260 0.85 -26.01 6.49
C CYS A 260 2.16 -26.68 6.08
N PRO A 261 2.13 -27.87 5.43
CA PRO A 261 3.35 -28.48 4.93
C PRO A 261 4.01 -27.50 3.95
N GLN A 262 5.32 -27.28 4.14
CA GLN A 262 6.16 -26.34 3.39
C GLN A 262 5.75 -26.30 1.90
N ALA A 263 4.95 -25.30 1.51
CA ALA A 263 4.80 -24.96 0.11
C ALA A 263 6.11 -24.29 -0.28
N GLU A 264 6.81 -24.83 -1.28
CA GLU A 264 7.96 -24.14 -1.85
C GLU A 264 7.57 -22.70 -2.17
N PRO A 265 8.40 -21.70 -1.81
CA PRO A 265 8.09 -20.31 -2.12
C PRO A 265 7.90 -20.19 -3.63
N LEU A 266 6.67 -19.84 -4.03
CA LEU A 266 6.31 -19.60 -5.42
C LEU A 266 7.23 -18.51 -5.97
N THR A 267 7.72 -18.68 -7.19
CA THR A 267 8.43 -17.60 -7.86
C THR A 267 7.47 -16.46 -8.15
N LYS A 268 7.97 -15.22 -8.26
CA LYS A 268 7.14 -14.05 -8.60
C LYS A 268 6.31 -14.24 -9.87
N ASP A 269 6.85 -15.03 -10.81
CA ASP A 269 6.16 -15.37 -12.05
C ASP A 269 5.00 -16.35 -11.77
N GLN A 270 5.21 -17.38 -10.95
CA GLN A 270 4.14 -18.29 -10.51
C GLN A 270 3.07 -17.58 -9.66
N GLU A 271 3.46 -16.60 -8.83
CA GLU A 271 2.53 -15.76 -8.08
C GLU A 271 1.66 -14.92 -9.03
N MET A 272 2.25 -14.32 -10.08
CA MET A 272 1.52 -13.58 -11.10
C MET A 272 0.60 -14.48 -11.94
N GLU A 273 1.06 -15.66 -12.35
CA GLU A 273 0.26 -16.62 -13.13
C GLU A 273 -0.94 -17.12 -12.33
N MET A 274 -0.78 -17.34 -11.02
CA MET A 274 -1.86 -17.73 -10.12
C MET A 274 -2.88 -16.59 -9.92
N LEU A 275 -2.41 -15.34 -9.83
CA LEU A 275 -3.26 -14.15 -9.75
C LEU A 275 -4.08 -13.89 -11.03
N LEU A 276 -3.48 -14.15 -12.19
CA LEU A 276 -4.07 -13.88 -13.51
C LEU A 276 -4.83 -15.08 -14.09
N GLY A 277 -4.67 -16.27 -13.51
CA GLY A 277 -5.27 -17.52 -14.00
C GLY A 277 -4.74 -17.98 -15.36
N CYS A 278 -3.61 -17.45 -15.80
CA CYS A 278 -3.03 -17.67 -17.12
C CYS A 278 -1.50 -17.80 -16.99
N SER A 279 -0.93 -18.84 -17.58
CA SER A 279 0.53 -18.98 -17.67
C SER A 279 1.14 -17.96 -18.63
N ALA A 280 2.34 -17.47 -18.30
CA ALA A 280 3.09 -16.60 -19.20
C ALA A 280 3.43 -17.36 -20.49
N LEU A 281 3.11 -16.76 -21.64
CA LEU A 281 3.45 -17.35 -22.94
C LEU A 281 4.99 -17.43 -23.06
N SER A 282 5.48 -18.63 -23.35
CA SER A 282 6.93 -18.90 -23.48
C SER A 282 7.60 -18.10 -24.60
N ASP A 283 6.84 -17.70 -25.63
CA ASP A 283 7.32 -16.89 -26.75
C ASP A 283 6.41 -15.69 -27.00
N ILE A 284 6.87 -14.50 -26.59
CA ILE A 284 6.22 -13.24 -26.94
C ILE A 284 6.80 -12.75 -28.27
N THR A 285 6.08 -12.99 -29.36
CA THR A 285 6.43 -12.40 -30.66
C THR A 285 5.91 -10.96 -30.73
N ILE A 286 6.71 -10.00 -30.24
CA ILE A 286 6.39 -8.58 -30.36
C ILE A 286 6.69 -8.12 -31.79
N LEU A 287 5.66 -8.05 -32.63
CA LEU A 287 5.78 -7.41 -33.93
C LEU A 287 5.99 -5.90 -33.74
N PRO A 288 6.99 -5.28 -34.40
CA PRO A 288 7.14 -3.83 -34.35
C PRO A 288 5.89 -3.17 -34.92
N PRO A 289 5.37 -2.09 -34.29
CA PRO A 289 4.22 -1.38 -34.81
C PRO A 289 4.49 -0.91 -36.24
N THR A 290 3.45 -0.95 -37.07
CA THR A 290 3.49 -0.52 -38.47
C THR A 290 4.08 0.89 -38.55
N LYS A 291 5.23 1.05 -39.22
CA LYS A 291 5.89 2.37 -39.36
C LYS A 291 4.96 3.32 -40.11
N SER A 292 4.33 4.24 -39.40
CA SER A 292 3.67 5.40 -39.98
C SER A 292 4.75 6.40 -40.43
N ASN A 293 4.84 6.71 -41.72
CA ASN A 293 5.74 7.74 -42.22
C ASN A 293 5.19 9.13 -41.88
N ASN A 294 5.49 9.65 -40.68
CA ASN A 294 5.26 11.06 -40.39
C ASN A 294 6.50 11.88 -40.80
N LYS A 295 6.26 12.87 -41.66
CA LYS A 295 7.27 13.79 -42.19
C LYS A 295 7.94 14.50 -41.01
N GLY A 296 9.25 14.26 -40.81
CA GLY A 296 10.06 14.96 -39.81
C GLY A 296 10.38 14.20 -38.51
N SER A 297 10.16 12.88 -38.41
CA SER A 297 10.55 12.16 -37.19
C SER A 297 12.08 12.14 -37.02
N GLY A 298 12.60 12.95 -36.11
CA GLY A 298 13.97 12.84 -35.63
C GLY A 298 14.26 11.43 -35.11
N LYS A 299 15.53 11.01 -35.16
CA LYS A 299 15.95 9.67 -34.67
C LYS A 299 15.48 9.49 -33.23
N ARG A 300 14.83 8.35 -32.94
CA ARG A 300 14.41 7.95 -31.59
C ARG A 300 15.53 8.20 -30.58
N LEU A 301 15.24 8.98 -29.53
CA LEU A 301 16.13 9.16 -28.40
C LEU A 301 16.33 7.80 -27.71
N ARG A 302 17.56 7.30 -27.72
CA ARG A 302 17.92 6.03 -27.06
C ARG A 302 18.29 6.30 -25.60
N SER A 303 17.67 5.55 -24.69
CA SER A 303 18.05 5.49 -23.28
C SER A 303 19.53 5.09 -23.12
N THR A 304 20.19 5.61 -22.07
CA THR A 304 21.56 5.25 -21.70
C THR A 304 21.75 3.74 -21.60
N LYS A 305 20.75 3.01 -21.05
CA LYS A 305 20.79 1.54 -20.96
C LYS A 305 20.81 0.88 -22.34
N ALA A 306 19.98 1.34 -23.27
CA ALA A 306 19.94 0.84 -24.63
C ALA A 306 21.24 1.13 -25.40
N GLN A 307 21.85 2.30 -25.17
CA GLN A 307 23.15 2.64 -25.76
C GLN A 307 24.29 1.78 -25.19
N CYS A 308 24.24 1.42 -23.91
CA CYS A 308 25.23 0.54 -23.28
C CYS A 308 25.15 -0.90 -23.81
N ILE A 309 23.94 -1.45 -23.96
CA ILE A 309 23.72 -2.80 -24.50
C ILE A 309 24.25 -2.90 -25.94
N GLU A 310 23.89 -1.95 -26.80
CA GLU A 310 24.35 -1.93 -28.19
C GLU A 310 25.88 -1.77 -28.31
N LYS A 311 26.53 -1.05 -27.39
CA LYS A 311 28.00 -0.97 -27.35
C LYS A 311 28.64 -2.28 -26.89
N ALA A 312 28.01 -3.01 -25.96
CA ALA A 312 28.49 -4.28 -25.45
C ALA A 312 28.37 -5.41 -26.49
N GLU A 313 27.36 -5.37 -27.36
CA GLU A 313 27.14 -6.36 -28.43
C GLU A 313 28.05 -6.19 -29.64
N LYS A 314 28.85 -5.12 -29.73
CA LYS A 314 29.75 -4.92 -30.87
C LYS A 314 30.86 -5.98 -30.84
N PRO A 315 31.03 -6.76 -31.92
CA PRO A 315 32.03 -7.82 -31.95
C PRO A 315 33.44 -7.22 -31.79
N LYS A 316 34.19 -7.76 -30.83
CA LYS A 316 35.61 -7.42 -30.66
C LYS A 316 36.40 -8.06 -31.79
N ARG A 317 37.38 -7.33 -32.32
CA ARG A 317 38.24 -7.77 -33.43
C ARG A 317 39.69 -7.38 -33.16
N LEU A 318 40.61 -8.14 -33.75
CA LEU A 318 42.04 -7.87 -33.68
C LEU A 318 42.39 -6.68 -34.56
N CYS A 319 42.96 -5.62 -33.98
CA CYS A 319 43.40 -4.47 -34.73
C CYS A 319 44.68 -4.81 -35.51
N ALA A 320 44.69 -4.61 -36.83
CA ALA A 320 45.86 -4.93 -37.65
C ALA A 320 47.10 -4.04 -37.38
N TYR A 321 46.93 -2.88 -36.70
CA TYR A 321 48.02 -1.96 -36.34
C TYR A 321 48.59 -2.26 -34.95
N CYS A 322 47.81 -2.03 -33.88
CA CYS A 322 48.28 -2.22 -32.51
C CYS A 322 48.26 -3.68 -32.03
N LYS A 323 47.70 -4.60 -32.83
CA LYS A 323 47.58 -6.04 -32.50
C LYS A 323 46.76 -6.37 -31.26
N GLU A 324 45.98 -5.43 -30.75
CA GLU A 324 45.08 -5.64 -29.61
C GLU A 324 43.66 -6.01 -30.04
N ILE A 325 42.98 -6.83 -29.23
CA ILE A 325 41.57 -7.19 -29.42
C ILE A 325 40.68 -6.11 -28.82
N GLY A 326 39.86 -5.47 -29.63
CA GLY A 326 38.93 -4.44 -29.14
C GLY A 326 37.85 -4.07 -30.15
N SER A 327 37.07 -3.04 -29.83
CA SER A 327 35.98 -2.57 -30.68
C SER A 327 36.43 -1.59 -31.78
N HIS A 328 37.68 -1.67 -32.24
CA HIS A 328 38.29 -0.79 -33.23
C HIS A 328 39.07 -1.58 -34.30
N ASP A 329 39.40 -0.95 -35.42
CA ASP A 329 40.22 -1.49 -36.51
C ASP A 329 41.41 -0.56 -36.81
N LYS A 330 42.22 -0.89 -37.82
CA LYS A 330 43.41 -0.10 -38.19
C LYS A 330 43.09 1.37 -38.49
N ARG A 331 41.90 1.69 -39.01
CA ARG A 331 41.53 3.05 -39.45
C ARG A 331 41.18 3.98 -38.29
N ASN A 332 40.70 3.42 -37.19
CA ASN A 332 40.24 4.14 -35.99
C ASN A 332 41.02 3.70 -34.73
N CYS A 333 42.21 3.14 -34.94
CA CYS A 333 43.14 2.79 -33.87
C CYS A 333 43.73 4.05 -33.25
N ALA A 334 43.50 4.25 -31.95
CA ALA A 334 43.99 5.41 -31.21
C ALA A 334 45.53 5.53 -31.25
N VAL A 335 46.24 4.38 -31.17
CA VAL A 335 47.71 4.33 -31.25
C VAL A 335 48.19 4.88 -32.59
N ARG A 336 47.61 4.40 -33.70
CA ARG A 336 47.98 4.88 -35.05
C ARG A 336 47.70 6.38 -35.22
N ILE A 337 46.55 6.85 -34.73
CA ILE A 337 46.17 8.26 -34.83
C ILE A 337 47.15 9.15 -34.04
N ALA A 338 47.56 8.70 -32.84
CA ALA A 338 48.57 9.40 -32.05
C ALA A 338 49.94 9.42 -32.75
N ASP A 339 50.37 8.29 -33.32
CA ASP A 339 51.64 8.19 -34.07
C ASP A 339 51.64 9.10 -35.31
N GLU A 340 50.54 9.15 -36.06
CA GLU A 340 50.37 10.02 -37.24
C GLU A 340 50.34 11.51 -36.85
N ALA A 341 49.77 11.85 -35.68
CA ALA A 341 49.76 13.21 -35.16
C ALA A 341 51.17 13.66 -34.73
N ALA A 342 51.91 12.80 -34.00
CA ALA A 342 53.29 13.06 -33.60
C ALA A 342 54.23 13.20 -34.81
N ALA A 343 54.04 12.39 -35.85
CA ALA A 343 54.81 12.50 -37.09
C ALA A 343 54.57 13.83 -37.84
N LYS A 344 53.35 14.39 -37.75
CA LYS A 344 53.02 15.70 -38.33
C LYS A 344 53.59 16.88 -37.54
N GLU A 345 53.73 16.76 -36.22
CA GLU A 345 54.38 17.77 -35.39
C GLU A 345 55.91 17.76 -35.56
N GLY A 346 56.52 16.58 -35.65
CA GLY A 346 57.95 16.46 -35.95
C GLY A 346 58.36 17.09 -37.28
N ASN A 347 57.51 17.00 -38.30
CA ASN A 347 57.79 17.56 -39.63
C ASN A 347 57.59 19.09 -39.72
N LYS A 348 56.95 19.73 -38.74
CA LYS A 348 56.85 21.20 -38.64
C LYS A 348 58.10 21.83 -38.02
N ASN A 349 58.86 21.10 -37.21
CA ASN A 349 60.06 21.62 -36.54
C ASN A 349 61.35 21.51 -37.39
N VAL A 350 61.31 20.84 -38.54
CA VAL A 350 62.47 20.74 -39.47
C VAL A 350 62.43 21.81 -40.58
N ARG A 351 61.37 22.62 -40.65
CA ARG A 351 61.20 23.70 -41.65
C ARG A 351 61.33 25.13 -41.08
N LYS A 352 62.03 25.30 -39.96
CA LYS A 352 62.43 26.62 -39.46
C LYS A 352 63.94 26.78 -39.53
#